data_AF-A0A2M7UQM3-F1
#
_entry.id   AF-A0A2M7UQM3-F1
#
_cell.length_a   1.000
_cell.length_b   1.000
_cell.length_c   1.000
_cell.angle_alpha   90.00
_cell.angle_beta   90.00
_cell.angle_gamma   90.00
#
_symmetry.space_group_name_H-M   'P 1'
#
loop_
_entity.id
_entity.type
_entity.pdbx_description
1 polymer ?
#
loop_
_entity_poly.entity_id
_entity_poly.type
_entity_poly.pdbx_seq_one_letter_code
_entity_poly.pdbx_strand_id
1 'polypeptide(L)'
;MSINSSETERTPQQIAAIQAAKRLAKQLIEEKPEIADDYRSGLNQGEIVKKYSIDEVAQTTRVARTAVCEALKELIDEEERAKLAKTVARRNGEECFAQGKGVHGMDAEKRRVISSRAAQLLVRDKLGMFAWSKKQQRAHGESLREREIGIHALSIEQRRQIGRTLYEKKLGIFAQTTEELSANGRKARDMGVGVHAMTFKERSELARRNMADRKGVTALSTEELREIGKRVHEERKGIHALTHEEHVAHGKKSHAIGAGIHSLSPEEKKIASQKAAISRGQVPWENHTFDPETGLDEHHYCLRLLADPKFQIQRDNKTLTRLTAIAQELNRVFHEGRQVRTKKGISMFKIQRANRE
;
A
#
# COMPACT_ATOMS: atom_id res chain seq x y z
N MET A 1 -5.45 32.54 -13.91
CA MET A 1 -5.10 33.68 -13.02
C MET A 1 -3.61 33.63 -12.77
N SER A 2 -2.85 34.54 -13.39
CA SER A 2 -1.43 34.72 -13.07
C SER A 2 -1.33 35.03 -11.58
N ILE A 3 -0.64 34.17 -10.82
CA ILE A 3 -0.17 34.53 -9.50
C ILE A 3 0.87 35.62 -9.77
N ASN A 4 0.44 36.88 -9.78
CA ASN A 4 1.35 37.99 -9.58
C ASN A 4 2.01 37.68 -8.25
N SER A 5 3.24 37.16 -8.31
CA SER A 5 4.12 37.09 -7.15
C SER A 5 4.18 38.53 -6.68
N SER A 6 3.40 38.85 -5.64
CA SER A 6 3.49 40.14 -5.00
C SER A 6 4.95 40.27 -4.63
N GLU A 7 5.68 41.14 -5.33
CA GLU A 7 6.96 41.63 -4.89
C GLU A 7 6.66 42.28 -3.55
N THR A 8 6.75 41.51 -2.48
CA THR A 8 6.65 42.01 -1.13
C THR A 8 7.74 43.05 -1.03
N GLU A 9 7.33 44.32 -0.98
CA GLU A 9 8.23 45.45 -0.95
C GLU A 9 9.26 45.22 0.16
N ARG A 10 10.53 45.10 -0.25
CA ARG A 10 11.62 44.91 0.70
C ARG A 10 11.76 46.19 1.51
N THR A 11 11.85 46.04 2.82
CA THR A 11 12.12 47.17 3.71
C THR A 11 13.48 47.81 3.37
N PRO A 12 13.67 49.11 3.60
CA PRO A 12 14.96 49.77 3.39
C PRO A 12 16.12 49.06 4.10
N GLN A 13 15.90 48.51 5.30
CA GLN A 13 16.90 47.75 6.05
C GLN A 13 17.29 46.45 5.34
N GLN A 14 16.33 45.74 4.75
CA GLN A 14 16.60 44.54 3.96
C GLN A 14 17.41 44.87 2.70
N ILE A 15 17.07 45.97 2.02
CA ILE A 15 17.82 46.44 0.84
C ILE A 15 19.26 46.78 1.23
N ALA A 16 19.45 47.53 2.32
CA ALA A 16 20.77 47.88 2.83
C ALA A 16 21.60 46.64 3.20
N ALA A 17 20.99 45.64 3.85
CA ALA A 17 21.66 44.39 4.21
C ALA A 17 22.09 43.57 2.97
N ILE A 18 21.24 43.51 1.94
CA ILE A 18 21.57 42.86 0.66
C ILE A 18 22.74 43.57 -0.04
N GLN A 19 22.71 44.91 -0.08
CA GLN A 19 23.78 45.71 -0.68
C GLN A 19 25.10 45.59 0.10
N ALA A 20 25.04 45.54 1.43
CA ALA A 20 26.21 45.28 2.28
C ALA A 20 26.81 43.91 1.99
N ALA A 21 25.98 42.86 1.91
CA ALA A 21 26.43 41.51 1.57
C ALA A 21 27.08 41.45 0.18
N LYS A 22 26.51 42.12 -0.83
CA LYS A 22 27.09 42.18 -2.18
C LYS A 22 28.42 42.91 -2.23
N ARG A 23 28.59 44.00 -1.48
CA ARG A 23 29.86 44.72 -1.39
C ARG A 23 30.94 43.85 -0.74
N LEU A 24 30.61 43.22 0.38
CA LEU A 24 31.51 42.29 1.06
C LEU A 24 31.85 41.08 0.19
N ALA A 25 30.90 40.57 -0.61
CA ALA A 25 31.15 39.47 -1.54
C ALA A 25 32.22 39.83 -2.58
N LYS A 26 32.19 41.04 -3.13
CA LYS A 26 33.24 41.51 -4.07
C LYS A 26 34.62 41.53 -3.42
N GLN A 27 34.72 42.04 -2.19
CA GLN A 27 35.96 42.02 -1.42
C GLN A 27 36.45 40.58 -1.18
N LEU A 28 35.55 39.66 -0.82
CA LEU A 28 35.91 38.25 -0.62
C LEU A 28 36.40 37.57 -1.90
N ILE A 29 35.84 37.91 -3.05
CA ILE A 29 36.28 37.38 -4.36
C ILE A 29 37.72 37.82 -4.64
N GLU A 30 38.05 39.08 -4.35
CA GLU A 30 39.38 39.65 -4.62
C GLU A 30 40.42 39.22 -3.59
N GLU A 31 40.08 39.26 -2.30
CA GLU A 31 41.03 39.05 -1.20
C GLU A 31 41.16 37.58 -0.77
N LYS A 32 40.11 36.77 -0.97
CA LYS A 32 40.00 35.41 -0.42
C LYS A 32 39.36 34.41 -1.39
N PRO A 33 39.88 34.24 -2.63
CA PRO A 33 39.30 33.31 -3.60
C PRO A 33 39.32 31.84 -3.13
N GLU A 34 40.18 31.49 -2.15
CA GLU A 34 40.30 30.15 -1.58
C GLU A 34 39.01 29.66 -0.89
N ILE A 35 38.05 30.56 -0.62
CA ILE A 35 36.73 30.17 -0.11
C ILE A 35 36.01 29.17 -1.03
N ALA A 36 36.31 29.21 -2.33
CA ALA A 36 35.76 28.27 -3.30
C ALA A 36 36.30 26.85 -3.07
N ASP A 37 37.59 26.72 -2.80
CA ASP A 37 38.24 25.43 -2.54
C ASP A 37 37.82 24.86 -1.19
N ASP A 38 37.62 25.72 -0.19
CA ASP A 38 37.03 25.32 1.08
C ASP A 38 35.60 24.79 0.90
N TYR A 39 34.79 25.45 0.06
CA TYR A 39 33.46 24.96 -0.25
C TYR A 39 33.51 23.62 -1.00
N ARG A 40 34.44 23.44 -1.95
CA ARG A 40 34.70 22.17 -2.66
C ARG A 40 35.13 21.05 -1.71
N SER A 41 35.93 21.35 -0.69
CA SER A 41 36.35 20.41 0.35
C SER A 41 35.24 20.07 1.35
N GLY A 42 34.08 20.73 1.23
CA GLY A 42 32.85 20.41 1.94
C GLY A 42 32.52 21.35 3.09
N LEU A 43 33.26 22.44 3.31
CA LEU A 43 32.89 23.42 4.32
C LEU A 43 31.57 24.10 3.93
N ASN A 44 30.67 24.28 4.90
CA ASN A 44 29.45 25.05 4.71
C ASN A 44 29.72 26.56 4.88
N GLN A 45 28.81 27.40 4.40
CA GLN A 45 28.95 28.87 4.46
C GLN A 45 29.22 29.38 5.89
N GLY A 46 28.63 28.76 6.91
CA GLY A 46 28.85 29.14 8.30
C GLY A 46 30.25 28.79 8.81
N GLU A 47 30.82 27.67 8.36
CA GLU A 47 32.20 27.28 8.66
C GLU A 47 33.19 28.19 7.95
N ILE A 48 32.94 28.53 6.68
CA ILE A 48 33.76 29.49 5.92
C ILE A 48 33.74 30.86 6.60
N VAL A 49 32.57 31.35 7.03
CA VAL A 49 32.48 32.62 7.79
C VAL A 49 33.38 32.60 9.02
N LYS A 50 33.35 31.51 9.80
CA LYS A 50 34.20 31.36 10.99
C LYS A 50 35.68 31.23 10.67
N LYS A 51 36.04 30.46 9.64
CA LYS A 51 37.44 30.21 9.25
C LYS A 51 38.14 31.50 8.85
N TYR A 52 37.43 32.42 8.20
CA TYR A 52 37.98 33.66 7.70
C TYR A 52 37.57 34.90 8.51
N SER A 53 36.97 34.71 9.70
CA SER A 53 36.45 35.77 10.58
C SER A 53 35.61 36.83 9.85
N ILE A 54 34.77 36.41 8.91
CA ILE A 54 33.99 37.32 8.04
C ILE A 54 32.92 38.06 8.84
N ASP A 55 32.49 37.49 9.97
CA ASP A 55 31.53 38.10 10.89
C ASP A 55 32.10 39.28 11.69
N GLU A 56 33.42 39.44 11.81
CA GLU A 56 34.03 40.61 12.44
C GLU A 56 33.89 41.88 11.59
N VAL A 57 33.92 41.72 10.25
CA VAL A 57 33.74 42.80 9.28
C VAL A 57 32.30 42.97 8.81
N ALA A 58 31.47 41.93 8.95
CA ALA A 58 30.06 42.01 8.61
C ALA A 58 29.22 42.57 9.76
N GLN A 59 28.20 43.38 9.44
CA GLN A 59 27.26 43.91 10.43
C GLN A 59 26.52 42.82 11.22
N THR A 60 26.29 41.67 10.59
CA THR A 60 25.64 40.51 11.22
C THR A 60 26.15 39.22 10.60
N THR A 61 26.06 38.11 11.34
CA THR A 61 26.38 36.77 10.82
C THR A 61 25.56 36.40 9.58
N ARG A 62 24.32 36.91 9.48
CA ARG A 62 23.47 36.68 8.30
C ARG A 62 23.99 37.41 7.07
N VAL A 63 24.46 38.64 7.22
CA VAL A 63 25.15 39.38 6.15
C VAL A 63 26.43 38.66 5.74
N ALA A 64 27.25 38.19 6.69
CA ALA A 64 28.46 37.42 6.40
C ALA A 64 28.18 36.16 5.55
N ARG A 65 27.20 35.33 5.98
CA ARG A 65 26.81 34.13 5.22
C ARG A 65 26.27 34.46 3.83
N THR A 66 25.51 35.55 3.72
CA THR A 66 24.97 36.00 2.43
C THR A 66 26.09 36.47 1.52
N ALA A 67 27.09 37.19 2.05
CA ALA A 67 28.27 37.60 1.30
C ALA A 67 29.08 36.40 0.77
N VAL A 68 29.31 35.37 1.60
CA VAL A 68 29.93 34.12 1.15
C VAL A 68 29.10 33.43 0.07
N CYS A 69 27.78 33.39 0.23
CA CYS A 69 26.88 32.81 -0.79
C CYS A 69 26.98 33.55 -2.12
N GLU A 70 26.98 34.90 -2.11
CA GLU A 70 27.13 35.70 -3.33
C GLU A 70 28.54 35.54 -3.93
N ALA A 71 29.60 35.47 -3.11
CA ALA A 71 30.96 35.25 -3.61
C ALA A 71 31.10 33.88 -4.29
N LEU A 72 30.56 32.82 -3.68
CA LEU A 72 30.53 31.48 -4.27
C LEU A 72 29.70 31.40 -5.56
N LYS A 73 28.81 32.37 -5.82
CA LYS A 73 28.09 32.41 -7.10
C LYS A 73 28.95 32.82 -8.27
N GLU A 74 29.94 33.67 -8.02
CA GLU A 74 30.89 34.15 -9.02
C GLU A 74 32.10 33.22 -9.13
N LEU A 75 32.54 32.62 -8.02
CA LEU A 75 33.74 31.78 -7.96
C LEU A 75 33.52 30.32 -8.41
N ILE A 76 32.28 29.85 -8.44
CA ILE A 76 31.91 28.46 -8.76
C ILE A 76 30.74 28.47 -9.73
N ASP A 77 30.83 27.67 -10.79
CA ASP A 77 29.74 27.54 -11.75
C ASP A 77 28.47 26.98 -11.08
N GLU A 78 27.32 27.30 -11.66
CA GLU A 78 26.04 26.96 -11.06
C GLU A 78 25.81 25.44 -10.92
N GLU A 79 26.29 24.64 -11.87
CA GLU A 79 26.10 23.20 -11.87
C GLU A 79 26.98 22.52 -10.81
N GLU A 80 28.26 22.90 -10.73
CA GLU A 80 29.19 22.47 -9.68
C GLU A 80 28.67 22.87 -8.31
N ARG A 81 28.26 24.14 -8.12
CA ARG A 81 27.71 24.64 -6.85
C ARG A 81 26.47 23.85 -6.42
N ALA A 82 25.58 23.49 -7.36
CA ALA A 82 24.39 22.70 -7.07
C ALA A 82 24.73 21.26 -6.64
N LYS A 83 25.78 20.66 -7.21
CA LYS A 83 26.28 19.33 -6.79
C LYS A 83 26.89 19.41 -5.38
N LEU A 84 27.76 20.38 -5.12
CA LEU A 84 28.40 20.59 -3.81
C LEU A 84 27.37 20.88 -2.72
N ALA A 85 26.36 21.70 -3.00
CA ALA A 85 25.29 22.01 -2.05
C ALA A 85 24.55 20.75 -1.58
N LYS A 86 24.32 19.76 -2.45
CA LYS A 86 23.72 18.48 -2.07
C LYS A 86 24.62 17.69 -1.13
N THR A 87 25.92 17.66 -1.39
CA THR A 87 26.91 16.98 -0.56
C THR A 87 26.99 17.60 0.83
N VAL A 88 27.10 18.93 0.90
CA VAL A 88 27.11 19.69 2.17
C VAL A 88 25.80 19.51 2.94
N ALA A 89 24.65 19.55 2.26
CA ALA A 89 23.35 19.30 2.88
C ALA A 89 23.24 17.88 3.45
N ARG A 90 23.76 16.87 2.75
CA ARG A 90 23.80 15.48 3.23
C ARG A 90 24.66 15.37 4.48
N ARG A 91 25.90 15.89 4.44
CA ARG A 91 26.81 15.89 5.59
C ARG A 91 26.19 16.58 6.80
N ASN A 92 25.61 17.77 6.62
CA ASN A 92 24.94 18.50 7.70
C ASN A 92 23.76 17.70 8.26
N GLY A 93 23.02 16.99 7.41
CA GLY A 93 21.96 16.06 7.83
C GLY A 93 22.48 14.90 8.67
N GLU A 94 23.58 14.28 8.24
CA GLU A 94 24.27 13.20 8.96
C GLU A 94 24.83 13.68 10.30
N GLU A 95 25.42 14.87 10.35
CA GLU A 95 25.94 15.47 11.58
C GLU A 95 24.81 15.85 12.54
N CYS A 96 23.72 16.45 12.05
CA CYS A 96 22.54 16.73 12.86
C CYS A 96 21.94 15.44 13.42
N PHE A 97 21.92 14.37 12.63
CA PHE A 97 21.51 13.04 13.07
C PHE A 97 22.42 12.52 14.19
N ALA A 98 23.74 12.53 13.98
CA ALA A 98 24.73 12.06 14.96
C ALA A 98 24.71 12.87 16.27
N GLN A 99 24.48 14.19 16.19
CA GLN A 99 24.40 15.08 17.34
C GLN A 99 23.01 15.09 18.03
N GLY A 100 22.04 14.32 17.54
CA GLY A 100 20.68 14.32 18.09
C GLY A 100 19.93 15.64 17.89
N LYS A 101 20.33 16.46 16.91
CA LYS A 101 19.75 17.78 16.65
C LYS A 101 18.64 17.72 15.59
N GLY A 102 17.60 18.52 15.81
CA GLY A 102 16.46 18.66 14.88
C GLY A 102 15.63 17.39 14.73
N VAL A 103 14.74 17.37 13.72
CA VAL A 103 13.82 16.25 13.47
C VAL A 103 14.57 14.96 13.12
N HIS A 104 15.75 15.09 12.51
CA HIS A 104 16.56 13.95 12.07
C HIS A 104 17.21 13.22 13.24
N GLY A 105 17.79 13.94 14.21
CA GLY A 105 18.41 13.34 15.40
C GLY A 105 17.44 12.87 16.49
N MET A 106 16.13 13.13 16.34
CA MET A 106 15.11 12.60 17.25
C MET A 106 14.87 11.11 17.00
N ASP A 107 14.81 10.33 18.08
CA ASP A 107 14.29 8.97 18.05
C ASP A 107 12.82 8.94 17.56
N ALA A 108 12.40 7.77 17.07
CA ALA A 108 11.11 7.60 16.42
C ALA A 108 9.93 7.96 17.35
N GLU A 109 10.08 7.73 18.65
CA GLU A 109 9.04 7.96 19.65
C GLU A 109 8.90 9.46 19.96
N LYS A 110 10.00 10.17 20.20
CA LYS A 110 10.00 11.63 20.33
C LYS A 110 9.45 12.31 19.09
N ARG A 111 9.85 11.85 17.89
CA ARG A 111 9.33 12.38 16.63
C ARG A 111 7.82 12.18 16.52
N ARG A 112 7.32 10.98 16.84
CA ARG A 112 5.89 10.66 16.86
C ARG A 112 5.13 11.54 17.85
N VAL A 113 5.64 11.73 19.06
CA VAL A 113 5.01 12.59 20.08
C VAL A 113 4.95 14.04 19.62
N ILE A 114 6.05 14.58 19.06
CA ILE A 114 6.08 15.96 18.55
C ILE A 114 5.15 16.13 17.35
N SER A 115 5.17 15.20 16.38
CA SER A 115 4.25 15.25 15.24
C SER A 115 2.79 15.11 15.67
N SER A 116 2.50 14.25 16.65
CA SER A 116 1.16 14.10 17.22
C SER A 116 0.71 15.36 17.94
N ARG A 117 1.58 15.97 18.75
CA ARG A 117 1.31 17.23 19.45
C ARG A 117 1.15 18.40 18.47
N ALA A 118 1.98 18.48 17.43
CA ALA A 118 1.86 19.47 16.37
C ALA A 118 0.54 19.30 15.62
N ALA A 119 0.17 18.08 15.25
CA ALA A 119 -1.13 17.80 14.63
C ALA A 119 -2.29 18.16 15.56
N GLN A 120 -2.20 17.86 16.85
CA GLN A 120 -3.20 18.25 17.85
C GLN A 120 -3.31 19.77 18.01
N LEU A 121 -2.18 20.49 18.03
CA LEU A 121 -2.16 21.95 18.08
C LEU A 121 -2.78 22.57 16.82
N LEU A 122 -2.45 22.04 15.64
CA LEU A 122 -3.05 22.47 14.37
C LEU A 122 -4.57 22.26 14.37
N VAL A 123 -5.05 21.12 14.87
CA VAL A 123 -6.49 20.85 15.00
C VAL A 123 -7.14 21.79 16.02
N ARG A 124 -6.52 21.96 17.21
CA ARG A 124 -7.02 22.83 18.29
C ARG A 124 -7.13 24.28 17.84
N ASP A 125 -6.09 24.79 17.20
CA ASP A 125 -5.97 26.19 16.79
C ASP A 125 -6.63 26.44 15.43
N LYS A 126 -7.27 25.41 14.85
CA LYS A 126 -7.96 25.43 13.56
C LYS A 126 -7.07 25.83 12.37
N LEU A 127 -5.80 25.46 12.44
CA LEU A 127 -4.78 25.80 11.44
C LEU A 127 -4.57 24.67 10.43
N GLY A 128 -4.65 25.02 9.15
CA GLY A 128 -4.35 24.11 8.03
C GLY A 128 -5.41 23.04 7.75
N MET A 129 -5.12 22.19 6.76
CA MET A 129 -6.06 21.20 6.22
C MET A 129 -6.48 20.12 7.22
N PHE A 130 -5.68 19.88 8.27
CA PHE A 130 -5.97 18.89 9.30
C PHE A 130 -7.09 19.32 10.25
N ALA A 131 -7.35 20.62 10.36
CA ALA A 131 -8.44 21.15 11.16
C ALA A 131 -9.75 21.37 10.37
N TRP A 132 -9.69 21.18 9.05
CA TRP A 132 -10.85 21.36 8.20
C TRP A 132 -11.87 20.25 8.40
N SER A 133 -13.14 20.63 8.48
CA SER A 133 -14.26 19.71 8.36
C SER A 133 -14.22 18.99 7.01
N LYS A 134 -14.88 17.82 6.91
CA LYS A 134 -15.06 17.11 5.63
C LYS A 134 -15.68 18.00 4.55
N LYS A 135 -16.55 18.93 4.93
CA LYS A 135 -17.17 19.90 4.01
C LYS A 135 -16.12 20.88 3.45
N GLN A 136 -15.27 21.43 4.32
CA GLN A 136 -14.18 22.33 3.92
C GLN A 136 -13.14 21.60 3.05
N GLN A 137 -12.78 20.35 3.38
CA GLN A 137 -11.89 19.54 2.55
C GLN A 137 -12.46 19.28 1.15
N ARG A 138 -13.77 18.97 1.06
CA ARG A 138 -14.46 18.80 -0.23
C ARG A 138 -14.48 20.10 -1.04
N ALA A 139 -14.89 21.21 -0.42
CA ALA A 139 -14.91 22.52 -1.07
C ALA A 139 -13.51 22.94 -1.56
N HIS A 140 -12.47 22.66 -0.79
CA HIS A 140 -11.09 22.91 -1.23
C HIS A 140 -10.70 22.01 -2.41
N GLY A 141 -11.04 20.72 -2.37
CA GLY A 141 -10.80 19.79 -3.48
C GLY A 141 -11.53 20.19 -4.77
N GLU A 142 -12.76 20.70 -4.64
CA GLU A 142 -13.53 21.27 -5.75
C GLU A 142 -12.87 22.54 -6.28
N SER A 143 -12.45 23.44 -5.40
CA SER A 143 -11.72 24.66 -5.78
C SER A 143 -10.36 24.37 -6.44
N LEU A 144 -9.65 23.31 -6.05
CA LEU A 144 -8.43 22.87 -6.73
C LEU A 144 -8.74 22.28 -8.12
N ARG A 145 -9.87 21.59 -8.28
CA ARG A 145 -10.34 21.09 -9.57
C ARG A 145 -10.71 22.25 -10.50
N GLU A 146 -11.47 23.23 -10.01
CA GLU A 146 -11.87 24.44 -10.78
C GLU A 146 -10.66 25.26 -11.22
N ARG A 147 -9.61 25.31 -10.41
CA ARG A 147 -8.37 26.03 -10.74
C ARG A 147 -7.37 25.18 -11.52
N GLU A 148 -7.72 23.95 -11.85
CA GLU A 148 -6.85 23.02 -12.58
C GLU A 148 -5.47 22.81 -11.92
N ILE A 149 -5.47 22.70 -10.58
CA ILE A 149 -4.22 22.53 -9.81
C ILE A 149 -3.99 21.06 -9.44
N GLY A 150 -2.83 20.54 -9.85
CA GLY A 150 -2.32 19.23 -9.43
C GLY A 150 -3.18 18.05 -9.88
N ILE A 151 -3.25 17.00 -9.06
CA ILE A 151 -4.00 15.78 -9.41
C ILE A 151 -5.51 16.03 -9.56
N HIS A 152 -6.02 17.09 -8.94
CA HIS A 152 -7.44 17.45 -9.00
C HIS A 152 -7.85 18.04 -10.36
N ALA A 153 -6.90 18.59 -11.12
CA ALA A 153 -7.10 19.07 -12.49
C ALA A 153 -7.39 17.94 -13.48
N LEU A 154 -6.87 16.75 -13.18
CA LEU A 154 -6.87 15.64 -14.12
C LEU A 154 -8.22 14.92 -14.10
N SER A 155 -8.73 14.62 -15.29
CA SER A 155 -9.86 13.71 -15.48
C SER A 155 -9.52 12.29 -14.99
N ILE A 156 -10.55 11.47 -14.75
CA ILE A 156 -10.36 10.08 -14.35
C ILE A 156 -9.53 9.33 -15.41
N GLU A 157 -9.76 9.61 -16.68
CA GLU A 157 -9.13 9.01 -17.84
C GLU A 157 -7.66 9.41 -17.95
N GLN A 158 -7.35 10.69 -17.70
CA GLN A 158 -5.96 11.16 -17.64
C GLN A 158 -5.19 10.50 -16.48
N ARG A 159 -5.81 10.38 -15.29
CA ARG A 159 -5.18 9.68 -14.16
C ARG A 159 -4.96 8.20 -14.47
N ARG A 160 -5.93 7.54 -15.11
CA ARG A 160 -5.81 6.15 -15.59
C ARG A 160 -4.69 6.01 -16.62
N GLN A 161 -4.54 6.97 -17.53
CA GLN A 161 -3.48 6.97 -18.53
C GLN A 161 -2.10 7.12 -17.87
N ILE A 162 -1.96 8.05 -16.94
CA ILE A 162 -0.71 8.20 -16.16
C ILE A 162 -0.40 6.91 -15.41
N GLY A 163 -1.39 6.29 -14.76
CA GLY A 163 -1.23 5.01 -14.08
C GLY A 163 -0.76 3.89 -15.02
N ARG A 164 -1.34 3.80 -16.23
CA ARG A 164 -0.91 2.86 -17.27
C ARG A 164 0.52 3.13 -17.72
N THR A 165 0.86 4.38 -18.01
CA THR A 165 2.22 4.75 -18.42
C THR A 165 3.25 4.47 -17.32
N LEU A 166 2.93 4.74 -16.05
CA LEU A 166 3.80 4.40 -14.92
C LEU A 166 4.00 2.89 -14.78
N TYR A 167 2.95 2.09 -15.02
CA TYR A 167 3.03 0.64 -15.03
C TYR A 167 3.88 0.12 -16.20
N GLU A 168 3.59 0.56 -17.42
CA GLU A 168 4.30 0.16 -18.64
C GLU A 168 5.79 0.53 -18.59
N LYS A 169 6.11 1.72 -18.07
CA LYS A 169 7.49 2.19 -17.91
C LYS A 169 8.16 1.65 -16.65
N LYS A 170 7.48 0.83 -15.84
CA LYS A 170 7.99 0.29 -14.57
C LYS A 170 8.57 1.39 -13.68
N LEU A 171 7.76 2.40 -13.37
CA LEU A 171 8.15 3.55 -12.54
C LEU A 171 7.43 3.52 -11.18
N GLY A 172 8.11 4.00 -10.14
CA GLY A 172 7.57 4.07 -8.78
C GLY A 172 7.31 2.68 -8.20
N ILE A 173 6.11 2.47 -7.63
CA ILE A 173 5.74 1.16 -7.05
C ILE A 173 5.67 0.04 -8.11
N PHE A 174 5.37 0.39 -9.36
CA PHE A 174 5.31 -0.57 -10.47
C PHE A 174 6.69 -0.92 -11.04
N ALA A 175 7.75 -0.26 -10.58
CA ALA A 175 9.13 -0.65 -10.85
C ALA A 175 9.57 -1.86 -10.00
N GLN A 176 8.92 -2.03 -8.85
CA GLN A 176 9.36 -2.96 -7.83
C GLN A 176 8.92 -4.38 -8.19
N THR A 177 9.85 -5.30 -8.03
CA THR A 177 9.60 -6.74 -8.07
C THR A 177 8.75 -7.19 -6.88
N THR A 178 8.15 -8.37 -6.99
CA THR A 178 7.39 -8.99 -5.89
C THR A 178 8.28 -9.17 -4.65
N GLU A 179 9.55 -9.50 -4.87
CA GLU A 179 10.57 -9.66 -3.84
C GLU A 179 10.88 -8.35 -3.13
N GLU A 180 11.04 -7.25 -3.88
CA GLU A 180 11.26 -5.91 -3.32
C GLU A 180 10.03 -5.40 -2.55
N LEU A 181 8.82 -5.60 -3.09
CA LEU A 181 7.58 -5.28 -2.37
C LEU A 181 7.48 -6.07 -1.07
N SER A 182 7.83 -7.36 -1.10
CA SER A 182 7.87 -8.24 0.06
C SER A 182 8.94 -7.80 1.08
N ALA A 183 10.12 -7.38 0.61
CA ALA A 183 11.18 -6.84 1.45
C ALA A 183 10.77 -5.51 2.10
N ASN A 184 10.09 -4.63 1.36
CA ASN A 184 9.54 -3.40 1.89
C ASN A 184 8.45 -3.66 2.93
N GLY A 185 7.61 -4.69 2.73
CA GLY A 185 6.63 -5.15 3.71
C GLY A 185 7.29 -5.67 5.00
N ARG A 186 8.39 -6.45 4.88
CA ARG A 186 9.19 -6.89 6.03
C ARG A 186 9.83 -5.71 6.76
N LYS A 187 10.43 -4.77 6.02
CA LYS A 187 11.01 -3.55 6.58
C LYS A 187 9.95 -2.71 7.31
N ALA A 188 8.75 -2.56 6.74
CA ALA A 188 7.64 -1.87 7.39
C ALA A 188 7.23 -2.55 8.71
N ARG A 189 7.18 -3.89 8.73
CA ARG A 189 6.96 -4.66 9.96
C ARG A 189 8.06 -4.38 10.99
N ASP A 190 9.32 -4.48 10.59
CA ASP A 190 10.46 -4.33 11.51
C ASP A 190 10.58 -2.88 12.03
N MET A 191 10.16 -1.89 11.24
CA MET A 191 10.05 -0.49 11.65
C MET A 191 8.80 -0.19 12.51
N GLY A 192 7.92 -1.16 12.74
CA GLY A 192 6.72 -0.94 13.56
C GLY A 192 5.63 -0.10 12.87
N VAL A 193 5.63 0.00 11.54
CA VAL A 193 4.70 0.85 10.77
C VAL A 193 3.73 0.05 9.90
N GLY A 194 2.48 0.50 9.86
CA GLY A 194 1.43 -0.07 9.01
C GLY A 194 0.87 -1.41 9.52
N VAL A 195 0.02 -2.05 8.71
CA VAL A 195 -0.73 -3.25 9.11
C VAL A 195 0.16 -4.48 9.29
N HIS A 196 1.34 -4.49 8.65
CA HIS A 196 2.30 -5.57 8.71
C HIS A 196 3.08 -5.60 10.02
N ALA A 197 3.21 -4.47 10.70
CA ALA A 197 3.82 -4.36 12.03
C ALA A 197 2.92 -4.87 13.16
N MET A 198 1.61 -4.91 12.92
CA MET A 198 0.66 -5.36 13.93
C MET A 198 0.71 -6.88 14.10
N THR A 199 0.67 -7.34 15.34
CA THR A 199 0.42 -8.72 15.69
C THR A 199 -1.00 -9.14 15.28
N PHE A 200 -1.27 -10.45 15.23
CA PHE A 200 -2.62 -10.95 14.99
C PHE A 200 -3.63 -10.43 16.04
N LYS A 201 -3.21 -10.35 17.30
CA LYS A 201 -4.05 -9.84 18.40
C LYS A 201 -4.40 -8.36 18.21
N GLU A 202 -3.42 -7.53 17.88
CA GLU A 202 -3.66 -6.09 17.63
C GLU A 202 -4.56 -5.88 16.41
N ARG A 203 -4.38 -6.68 15.33
CA ARG A 203 -5.30 -6.63 14.17
C ARG A 203 -6.71 -7.05 14.55
N SER A 204 -6.86 -8.08 15.39
CA SER A 204 -8.15 -8.53 15.90
C SER A 204 -8.84 -7.47 16.76
N GLU A 205 -8.11 -6.78 17.63
CA GLU A 205 -8.63 -5.68 18.45
C GLU A 205 -9.02 -4.46 17.61
N LEU A 206 -8.19 -4.09 16.62
CA LEU A 206 -8.53 -3.04 15.67
C LEU A 206 -9.79 -3.39 14.87
N ALA A 207 -9.92 -4.64 14.43
CA ALA A 207 -11.12 -5.11 13.73
C ALA A 207 -12.36 -5.04 14.63
N ARG A 208 -12.26 -5.44 15.91
CA ARG A 208 -13.35 -5.31 16.90
C ARG A 208 -13.73 -3.84 17.12
N ARG A 209 -12.75 -2.95 17.25
CA ARG A 209 -13.01 -1.51 17.41
C ARG A 209 -13.67 -0.91 16.17
N ASN A 210 -13.20 -1.26 14.98
CA ASN A 210 -13.83 -0.84 13.72
C ASN A 210 -15.26 -1.36 13.60
N MET A 211 -15.52 -2.59 14.06
CA MET A 211 -16.87 -3.15 14.10
C MET A 211 -17.79 -2.38 15.05
N ALA A 212 -17.32 -2.08 16.27
CA ALA A 212 -18.05 -1.25 17.23
C ALA A 212 -18.33 0.17 16.69
N ASP A 213 -17.35 0.75 15.98
CA ASP A 213 -17.45 2.07 15.37
C ASP A 213 -18.23 2.10 14.04
N ARG A 214 -18.75 0.95 13.56
CA ARG A 214 -19.38 0.80 12.23
C ARG A 214 -18.51 1.29 11.06
N LYS A 215 -17.20 1.02 11.13
CA LYS A 215 -16.21 1.39 10.12
C LYS A 215 -15.79 0.18 9.28
N GLY A 216 -15.90 0.32 7.96
CA GLY A 216 -15.45 -0.66 6.98
C GLY A 216 -16.46 -1.76 6.71
N VAL A 217 -16.16 -2.58 5.71
CA VAL A 217 -17.09 -3.60 5.18
C VAL A 217 -17.45 -4.69 6.20
N THR A 218 -16.54 -4.99 7.13
CA THR A 218 -16.75 -6.02 8.17
C THR A 218 -17.67 -5.57 9.29
N ALA A 219 -18.05 -4.30 9.33
CA ALA A 219 -18.97 -3.75 10.33
C ALA A 219 -20.42 -3.66 9.83
N LEU A 220 -20.65 -4.00 8.55
CA LEU A 220 -21.97 -4.02 7.94
C LEU A 220 -22.65 -5.36 8.16
N SER A 221 -23.95 -5.33 8.39
CA SER A 221 -24.83 -6.50 8.40
C SER A 221 -24.93 -7.15 7.03
N THR A 222 -25.38 -8.40 6.99
CA THR A 222 -25.64 -9.12 5.74
C THR A 222 -26.68 -8.39 4.88
N GLU A 223 -27.67 -7.78 5.50
CA GLU A 223 -28.72 -6.98 4.87
C GLU A 223 -28.16 -5.71 4.22
N GLU A 224 -27.34 -4.94 4.95
CA GLU A 224 -26.68 -3.74 4.41
C GLU A 224 -25.76 -4.08 3.23
N LEU A 225 -25.00 -5.17 3.33
CA LEU A 225 -24.17 -5.65 2.22
C LEU A 225 -25.02 -6.05 1.01
N ARG A 226 -26.19 -6.65 1.24
CA ARG A 226 -27.13 -7.03 0.18
C ARG A 226 -27.73 -5.81 -0.51
N GLU A 227 -28.08 -4.76 0.22
CA GLU A 227 -28.56 -3.50 -0.35
C GLU A 227 -27.47 -2.79 -1.16
N ILE A 228 -26.24 -2.74 -0.65
CA ILE A 228 -25.10 -2.21 -1.41
C ILE A 228 -24.90 -3.03 -2.69
N GLY A 229 -24.97 -4.36 -2.61
CA GLY A 229 -24.87 -5.25 -3.76
C GLY A 229 -25.93 -4.97 -4.82
N LYS A 230 -27.20 -4.83 -4.41
CA LYS A 230 -28.32 -4.46 -5.30
C LYS A 230 -28.06 -3.11 -5.98
N ARG A 231 -27.70 -2.08 -5.20
CA ARG A 231 -27.41 -0.75 -5.75
C ARG A 231 -26.25 -0.77 -6.74
N VAL A 232 -25.14 -1.44 -6.42
CA VAL A 232 -23.99 -1.56 -7.33
C VAL A 232 -24.36 -2.29 -8.62
N HIS A 233 -25.24 -3.29 -8.53
CA HIS A 233 -25.78 -4.00 -9.68
C HIS A 233 -26.70 -3.13 -10.55
N GLU A 234 -27.66 -2.45 -9.93
CA GLU A 234 -28.60 -1.51 -10.58
C GLU A 234 -27.86 -0.35 -11.27
N GLU A 235 -26.87 0.21 -10.58
CA GLU A 235 -26.01 1.27 -11.11
C GLU A 235 -24.99 0.76 -12.14
N ARG A 236 -24.95 -0.55 -12.43
CA ARG A 236 -23.99 -1.19 -13.35
C ARG A 236 -22.56 -0.75 -13.06
N LYS A 237 -22.11 -0.91 -11.81
CA LYS A 237 -20.75 -0.56 -11.38
C LYS A 237 -19.88 -1.80 -11.19
N GLY A 238 -18.59 -1.65 -11.49
CA GLY A 238 -17.60 -2.71 -11.33
C GLY A 238 -17.89 -3.90 -12.24
N ILE A 239 -17.86 -5.11 -11.68
CA ILE A 239 -18.07 -6.35 -12.44
C ILE A 239 -19.48 -6.48 -13.02
N HIS A 240 -20.47 -5.80 -12.43
CA HIS A 240 -21.85 -5.78 -12.92
C HIS A 240 -22.07 -4.77 -14.05
N ALA A 241 -21.07 -3.94 -14.37
CA ALA A 241 -21.10 -3.05 -15.53
C ALA A 241 -20.87 -3.78 -16.85
N LEU A 242 -20.18 -4.92 -16.76
CA LEU A 242 -19.63 -5.62 -17.91
C LEU A 242 -20.70 -6.48 -18.57
N THR A 243 -20.71 -6.49 -19.91
CA THR A 243 -21.51 -7.44 -20.67
C THR A 243 -20.93 -8.86 -20.55
N HIS A 244 -21.71 -9.86 -20.99
CA HIS A 244 -21.23 -11.23 -21.03
C HIS A 244 -19.98 -11.38 -21.92
N GLU A 245 -19.97 -10.69 -23.07
CA GLU A 245 -18.84 -10.69 -24.00
C GLU A 245 -17.59 -10.06 -23.39
N GLU A 246 -17.73 -8.96 -22.65
CA GLU A 246 -16.62 -8.30 -21.94
C GLU A 246 -16.06 -9.20 -20.84
N HIS A 247 -16.93 -9.87 -20.09
CA HIS A 247 -16.54 -10.90 -19.11
C HIS A 247 -15.71 -12.01 -19.75
N VAL A 248 -16.19 -12.56 -20.87
CA VAL A 248 -15.48 -13.60 -21.62
C VAL A 248 -14.14 -13.08 -22.14
N ALA A 249 -14.09 -11.85 -22.66
CA ALA A 249 -12.86 -11.24 -23.14
C ALA A 249 -11.81 -11.06 -22.02
N HIS A 250 -12.24 -10.62 -20.83
CA HIS A 250 -11.37 -10.54 -19.65
C HIS A 250 -10.87 -11.91 -19.18
N GLY A 251 -11.73 -12.93 -19.23
CA GLY A 251 -11.34 -14.32 -18.95
C GLY A 251 -10.28 -14.83 -19.93
N LYS A 252 -10.49 -14.64 -21.24
CA LYS A 252 -9.52 -14.98 -22.29
C LYS A 252 -8.20 -14.24 -22.12
N LYS A 253 -8.25 -12.95 -21.80
CA LYS A 253 -7.05 -12.14 -21.53
C LYS A 253 -6.28 -12.67 -20.31
N SER A 254 -6.97 -13.00 -19.23
CA SER A 254 -6.36 -13.57 -18.01
C SER A 254 -5.69 -14.92 -18.30
N HIS A 255 -6.34 -15.78 -19.09
CA HIS A 255 -5.75 -17.03 -19.58
C HIS A 255 -4.49 -16.75 -20.42
N ALA A 256 -4.55 -15.84 -21.38
CA ALA A 256 -3.43 -15.52 -22.28
C ALA A 256 -2.18 -15.00 -21.54
N ILE A 257 -2.36 -14.25 -20.46
CA ILE A 257 -1.26 -13.72 -19.63
C ILE A 257 -0.83 -14.68 -18.51
N GLY A 258 -1.39 -15.89 -18.45
CA GLY A 258 -1.04 -16.87 -17.43
C GLY A 258 -1.55 -16.52 -16.02
N ALA A 259 -2.52 -15.61 -15.88
CA ALA A 259 -2.97 -15.10 -14.59
C ALA A 259 -4.30 -15.71 -14.10
N GLY A 260 -4.31 -16.08 -12.81
CA GLY A 260 -5.50 -16.50 -12.08
C GLY A 260 -5.94 -17.93 -12.38
N ILE A 261 -7.12 -18.32 -11.88
CA ILE A 261 -7.61 -19.70 -12.04
C ILE A 261 -7.90 -20.07 -13.50
N HIS A 262 -8.12 -19.08 -14.36
CA HIS A 262 -8.44 -19.30 -15.77
C HIS A 262 -7.23 -19.71 -16.61
N SER A 263 -6.00 -19.39 -16.22
CA SER A 263 -4.80 -19.83 -16.93
C SER A 263 -4.40 -21.27 -16.64
N LEU A 264 -4.96 -21.87 -15.59
CA LEU A 264 -4.63 -23.23 -15.19
C LEU A 264 -5.32 -24.27 -16.09
N SER A 265 -4.57 -25.30 -16.47
CA SER A 265 -5.10 -26.51 -17.09
C SER A 265 -6.10 -27.22 -16.16
N PRO A 266 -6.96 -28.11 -16.68
CA PRO A 266 -7.84 -28.94 -15.83
C PRO A 266 -7.07 -29.71 -14.74
N GLU A 267 -5.87 -30.21 -15.05
CA GLU A 267 -4.99 -30.92 -14.13
C GLU A 267 -4.43 -29.99 -13.06
N GLU A 268 -3.96 -28.80 -13.45
CA GLU A 268 -3.47 -27.79 -12.51
C GLU A 268 -4.57 -27.29 -11.58
N LYS A 269 -5.80 -27.13 -12.09
CA LYS A 269 -6.98 -26.81 -11.28
C LYS A 269 -7.29 -27.92 -10.29
N LYS A 270 -7.19 -29.19 -10.71
CA LYS A 270 -7.37 -30.35 -9.82
C LYS A 270 -6.34 -30.33 -8.69
N ILE A 271 -5.06 -30.13 -9.01
CA ILE A 271 -3.97 -30.06 -8.03
C ILE A 271 -4.16 -28.87 -7.08
N ALA A 272 -4.50 -27.68 -7.60
CA ALA A 272 -4.75 -26.50 -6.79
C ALA A 272 -5.95 -26.70 -5.84
N SER A 273 -7.01 -27.34 -6.33
CA SER A 273 -8.19 -27.71 -5.54
C SER A 273 -7.84 -28.67 -4.40
N GLN A 274 -7.05 -29.71 -4.70
CA GLN A 274 -6.57 -30.67 -3.69
C GLN A 274 -5.70 -29.97 -2.63
N LYS A 275 -4.73 -29.16 -3.05
CA LYS A 275 -3.88 -28.37 -2.13
C LYS A 275 -4.72 -27.46 -1.22
N ALA A 276 -5.76 -26.83 -1.75
CA ALA A 276 -6.66 -25.98 -0.97
C ALA A 276 -7.57 -26.75 0.00
N ALA A 277 -7.88 -28.01 -0.29
CA ALA A 277 -8.58 -28.89 0.65
C ALA A 277 -7.63 -29.31 1.80
N ILE A 278 -6.43 -29.77 1.45
CA ILE A 278 -5.40 -30.20 2.41
C ILE A 278 -5.01 -29.05 3.35
N SER A 279 -4.83 -27.83 2.83
CA SER A 279 -4.48 -26.66 3.66
C SER A 279 -5.57 -26.28 4.67
N ARG A 280 -6.83 -26.70 4.43
CA ARG A 280 -7.95 -26.56 5.36
C ARG A 280 -8.10 -27.77 6.31
N GLY A 281 -7.14 -28.70 6.30
CA GLY A 281 -7.18 -29.93 7.07
C GLY A 281 -8.19 -30.96 6.55
N GLN A 282 -8.64 -30.83 5.30
CA GLN A 282 -9.59 -31.76 4.68
C GLN A 282 -8.84 -32.84 3.90
N VAL A 283 -9.33 -34.07 3.95
CA VAL A 283 -8.80 -35.19 3.14
C VAL A 283 -9.53 -35.20 1.80
N PRO A 284 -8.84 -35.01 0.66
CA PRO A 284 -9.45 -35.12 -0.67
C PRO A 284 -10.04 -36.52 -0.91
N TRP A 285 -10.91 -36.65 -1.92
CA TRP A 285 -11.28 -37.98 -2.42
C TRP A 285 -10.11 -38.53 -3.22
N GLU A 286 -9.56 -39.67 -2.80
CA GLU A 286 -8.42 -40.32 -3.45
C GLU A 286 -8.88 -41.59 -4.18
N ASN A 287 -8.43 -41.77 -5.42
CA ASN A 287 -8.77 -42.93 -6.25
C ASN A 287 -7.76 -44.10 -6.08
N HIS A 288 -7.02 -44.12 -4.97
CA HIS A 288 -5.86 -45.02 -4.81
C HIS A 288 -5.86 -45.84 -3.50
N THR A 289 -6.76 -45.52 -2.55
CA THR A 289 -6.96 -46.34 -1.36
C THR A 289 -8.03 -47.38 -1.68
N PHE A 290 -7.62 -48.64 -1.82
CA PHE A 290 -8.51 -49.76 -2.10
C PHE A 290 -8.95 -50.43 -0.80
N ASP A 291 -10.24 -50.71 -0.69
CA ASP A 291 -10.76 -51.61 0.33
C ASP A 291 -10.25 -53.03 0.05
N PRO A 292 -9.48 -53.67 0.97
CA PRO A 292 -8.95 -55.01 0.76
C PRO A 292 -10.02 -56.08 0.54
N GLU A 293 -11.22 -55.90 1.08
CA GLU A 293 -12.29 -56.90 0.99
C GLU A 293 -13.04 -56.82 -0.34
N THR A 294 -13.18 -55.61 -0.91
CA THR A 294 -14.02 -55.38 -2.08
C THR A 294 -13.25 -54.99 -3.34
N GLY A 295 -11.96 -54.65 -3.21
CA GLY A 295 -11.11 -54.18 -4.31
C GLY A 295 -11.56 -52.83 -4.90
N LEU A 296 -12.46 -52.11 -4.24
CA LEU A 296 -12.98 -50.82 -4.69
C LEU A 296 -12.23 -49.69 -4.00
N ASP A 297 -11.95 -48.61 -4.73
CA ASP A 297 -11.49 -47.37 -4.10
C ASP A 297 -12.63 -46.67 -3.33
N GLU A 298 -12.29 -45.70 -2.49
CA GLU A 298 -13.27 -44.96 -1.66
C GLU A 298 -14.42 -44.37 -2.49
N HIS A 299 -14.11 -43.89 -3.70
CA HIS A 299 -15.07 -43.29 -4.61
C HIS A 299 -16.08 -44.31 -5.12
N HIS A 300 -15.61 -45.44 -5.65
CA HIS A 300 -16.45 -46.53 -6.14
C HIS A 300 -17.24 -47.21 -5.01
N TYR A 301 -16.62 -47.34 -3.84
CA TYR A 301 -17.30 -47.85 -2.65
C TYR A 301 -18.45 -46.92 -2.24
N CYS A 302 -18.24 -45.61 -2.21
CA CYS A 302 -19.31 -44.63 -1.96
C CYS A 302 -20.45 -44.76 -2.96
N LEU A 303 -20.15 -44.97 -4.25
CA LEU A 303 -21.17 -45.19 -5.28
C LEU A 303 -21.98 -46.46 -5.04
N ARG A 304 -21.31 -47.55 -4.64
CA ARG A 304 -21.98 -48.80 -4.26
C ARG A 304 -22.94 -48.58 -3.09
N LEU A 305 -22.50 -47.88 -2.03
CA LEU A 305 -23.35 -47.59 -0.88
C LEU A 305 -24.55 -46.69 -1.24
N LEU A 306 -24.38 -45.77 -2.20
CA LEU A 306 -25.47 -44.91 -2.69
C LEU A 306 -26.55 -45.69 -3.45
N ALA A 307 -26.19 -46.82 -4.09
CA ALA A 307 -27.12 -47.69 -4.81
C ALA A 307 -27.71 -48.80 -3.93
N ASP A 308 -27.06 -49.10 -2.81
CA ASP A 308 -27.44 -50.22 -1.95
C ASP A 308 -28.77 -49.95 -1.21
N PRO A 309 -29.76 -50.88 -1.33
CA PRO A 309 -31.05 -50.78 -0.64
C PRO A 309 -30.95 -50.58 0.87
N LYS A 310 -29.90 -51.11 1.55
CA LYS A 310 -29.74 -50.97 3.01
C LYS A 310 -29.56 -49.51 3.46
N PHE A 311 -29.08 -48.65 2.55
CA PHE A 311 -28.92 -47.23 2.78
C PHE A 311 -30.06 -46.40 2.18
N GLN A 312 -31.14 -47.02 1.70
CA GLN A 312 -32.34 -46.31 1.26
C GLN A 312 -33.44 -46.37 2.34
N ILE A 313 -34.20 -45.30 2.48
CA ILE A 313 -35.41 -45.22 3.32
C ILE A 313 -36.57 -44.84 2.42
N GLN A 314 -37.68 -45.57 2.52
CA GLN A 314 -38.96 -45.12 1.97
C GLN A 314 -39.62 -44.13 2.93
N ARG A 315 -39.93 -42.93 2.42
CA ARG A 315 -40.72 -41.93 3.14
C ARG A 315 -41.62 -41.18 2.16
N ASP A 316 -42.93 -41.22 2.40
CA ASP A 316 -43.94 -40.43 1.67
C ASP A 316 -43.78 -40.54 0.14
N ASN A 317 -43.73 -41.78 -0.37
CA ASN A 317 -43.51 -42.14 -1.79
C ASN A 317 -42.17 -41.72 -2.40
N LYS A 318 -41.17 -41.36 -1.57
CA LYS A 318 -39.82 -41.02 -2.02
C LYS A 318 -38.78 -41.93 -1.37
N THR A 319 -37.86 -42.41 -2.20
CA THR A 319 -36.64 -43.10 -1.75
C THR A 319 -35.60 -42.07 -1.33
N LEU A 320 -35.32 -41.99 -0.03
CA LEU A 320 -34.30 -41.12 0.55
C LEU A 320 -33.06 -41.91 0.93
N THR A 321 -31.88 -41.38 0.59
CA THR A 321 -30.60 -42.02 0.92
C THR A 321 -30.13 -41.64 2.34
N ARG A 322 -29.72 -42.63 3.14
CA ARG A 322 -29.14 -42.49 4.50
C ARG A 322 -27.71 -41.96 4.45
N LEU A 323 -27.54 -40.72 4.00
CA LEU A 323 -26.23 -40.10 3.81
C LEU A 323 -25.33 -40.09 5.07
N THR A 324 -25.91 -40.01 6.27
CA THR A 324 -25.15 -40.11 7.53
C THR A 324 -24.56 -41.49 7.73
N ALA A 325 -25.34 -42.55 7.46
CA ALA A 325 -24.88 -43.93 7.60
C ALA A 325 -23.82 -44.27 6.55
N ILE A 326 -23.96 -43.74 5.31
CA ILE A 326 -22.93 -43.87 4.27
C ILE A 326 -21.63 -43.20 4.70
N ALA A 327 -21.69 -41.99 5.28
CA ALA A 327 -20.49 -41.30 5.77
C ALA A 327 -19.81 -42.08 6.91
N GLN A 328 -20.57 -42.65 7.84
CA GLN A 328 -20.04 -43.50 8.91
C GLN A 328 -19.34 -44.74 8.35
N GLU A 329 -19.96 -45.40 7.37
CA GLU A 329 -19.41 -46.60 6.74
C GLU A 329 -18.12 -46.29 5.97
N LEU A 330 -18.06 -45.18 5.22
CA LEU A 330 -16.84 -44.74 4.54
C LEU A 330 -15.72 -44.40 5.53
N ASN A 331 -16.05 -43.74 6.64
CA ASN A 331 -15.08 -43.43 7.69
C ASN A 331 -14.54 -44.69 8.35
N ARG A 332 -15.40 -45.69 8.58
CA ARG A 332 -15.01 -46.99 9.13
C ARG A 332 -14.02 -47.72 8.21
N VAL A 333 -14.33 -47.80 6.91
CA VAL A 333 -13.56 -48.59 5.94
C VAL A 333 -12.28 -47.87 5.50
N PHE A 334 -12.34 -46.59 5.17
CA PHE A 334 -11.21 -45.87 4.54
C PHE A 334 -10.44 -44.94 5.47
N HIS A 335 -10.98 -44.63 6.66
CA HIS A 335 -10.40 -43.62 7.56
C HIS A 335 -10.20 -44.12 8.99
N GLU A 336 -10.21 -45.44 9.21
CA GLU A 336 -10.00 -46.07 10.53
C GLU A 336 -10.98 -45.54 11.60
N GLY A 337 -12.21 -45.23 11.19
CA GLY A 337 -13.24 -44.66 12.05
C GLY A 337 -13.12 -43.16 12.31
N ARG A 338 -12.10 -42.47 11.78
CA ARG A 338 -11.97 -41.00 11.90
C ARG A 338 -13.07 -40.29 11.12
N GLN A 339 -13.61 -39.21 11.67
CA GLN A 339 -14.70 -38.43 11.05
C GLN A 339 -14.21 -37.55 9.88
N VAL A 340 -13.79 -38.17 8.78
CA VAL A 340 -13.26 -37.49 7.60
C VAL A 340 -14.39 -37.10 6.63
N ARG A 341 -15.28 -38.05 6.33
CA ARG A 341 -16.47 -37.87 5.49
C ARG A 341 -17.66 -37.46 6.33
N THR A 342 -18.46 -36.56 5.77
CA THR A 342 -19.67 -36.02 6.41
C THR A 342 -20.87 -36.16 5.48
N LYS A 343 -22.08 -36.14 6.05
CA LYS A 343 -23.35 -36.11 5.29
C LYS A 343 -23.32 -35.08 4.15
N LYS A 344 -22.80 -33.88 4.42
CA LYS A 344 -22.69 -32.79 3.44
C LYS A 344 -21.71 -33.14 2.32
N GLY A 345 -20.57 -33.75 2.65
CA GLY A 345 -19.60 -34.23 1.68
C GLY A 345 -20.20 -35.25 0.71
N ILE A 346 -20.94 -36.24 1.21
CA ILE A 346 -21.61 -37.25 0.39
C ILE A 346 -22.74 -36.64 -0.46
N SER A 347 -23.49 -35.68 0.11
CA SER A 347 -24.53 -34.97 -0.66
C SER A 347 -23.94 -34.20 -1.85
N MET A 348 -22.83 -33.49 -1.65
CA MET A 348 -22.14 -32.78 -2.73
C MET A 348 -21.60 -33.74 -3.79
N PHE A 349 -21.05 -34.86 -3.36
CA PHE A 349 -20.59 -35.93 -4.23
C PHE A 349 -21.71 -36.46 -5.15
N LYS A 350 -22.89 -36.73 -4.59
CA LYS A 350 -24.08 -37.18 -5.34
C LYS A 350 -24.52 -36.13 -6.38
N ILE A 351 -24.54 -34.84 -6.02
CA ILE A 351 -24.96 -33.75 -6.92
C ILE A 351 -23.96 -33.57 -8.07
N GLN A 352 -22.64 -33.62 -7.78
CA GLN A 352 -21.61 -33.46 -8.80
C GLN A 352 -21.67 -34.53 -9.88
N ARG A 353 -22.12 -35.75 -9.54
CA ARG A 353 -22.33 -36.82 -10.51
C ARG A 353 -23.56 -36.59 -11.39
N ALA A 354 -24.70 -36.21 -10.78
CA ALA A 354 -25.94 -35.96 -11.51
C ALA A 354 -25.83 -34.81 -12.55
N ASN A 355 -24.80 -33.97 -12.45
CA ASN A 355 -24.52 -32.90 -13.42
C ASN A 355 -23.48 -33.31 -14.50
N ARG A 356 -22.87 -34.49 -14.38
CA ARG A 356 -21.89 -35.04 -15.34
C ARG A 356 -22.49 -36.11 -16.24
N GLU A 357 -23.54 -36.77 -15.76
CA GLU A 357 -24.48 -37.57 -16.56
C GLU A 357 -25.50 -36.61 -17.21
#